data_AF-A0A6U5Y5S8-F1
#
_entry.id   AF-A0A6U5Y5S8-F1
#
_cell.length_a   1.000
_cell.length_b   1.000
_cell.length_c   1.000
_cell.angle_alpha   90.00
_cell.angle_beta   90.00
_cell.angle_gamma   90.00
#
_symmetry.space_group_name_H-M   'P 1'
#
loop_
_entity.id
_entity.type
_entity.pdbx_description
1 polymer ?
#
loop_
_entity_poly.entity_id
_entity_poly.type
_entity_poly.pdbx_seq_one_letter_code
_entity_poly.pdbx_strand_id
1 'polypeptide(L)'
;ALALRGEGRMEEAEKALRALMRKKQFLEPAKYELSMLLHAQGKHEEADELATELGFLYRLNDHVFEGGRSVSRRGEAEGRALIYDDAVSEEMLKSLQEVFSDDSDFWSKHEYPTDFFFSYNAPLAEPQLSSGKRRRNSASDAPGGALIQALARRFIRLARPLMEGKVAASVEWWAHSRESCCAGHQLHFDLDEIRVREGEGFPHPLVSCVLYLHDGGSPTLVTDSSIDSPEDEDEDKASSTKGFLCRPKRGRVLLFDGGLLHGVCPTFFDGAEGTMGKKSTPRTTIMLGLWEEGVRTTRARAKTSFMGPNMSEVSKTCRGKWSEMCSGEPQQDEERKAEPVKDFIPVGALWKEVGKGKRKGKGKGGGADFEDLGKFMLKGHPKEVRGLCTGKPKDVPGAVTIITREELEKLMKK
;
A
#
# COMPACT_ATOMS: atom_id res chain seq x y z
N ALA A 1 12.63 -13.77 15.54
CA ALA A 1 12.43 -14.13 14.12
C ALA A 1 12.19 -12.87 13.28
N LEU A 2 11.09 -12.14 13.47
CA LEU A 2 10.77 -10.97 12.66
C LEU A 2 11.83 -9.85 12.74
N ALA A 3 12.36 -9.55 13.92
CA ALA A 3 13.47 -8.59 14.07
C ALA A 3 14.73 -9.03 13.31
N LEU A 4 15.13 -10.31 13.42
CA LEU A 4 16.27 -10.87 12.65
C LEU A 4 16.04 -10.72 11.14
N ARG A 5 14.80 -10.93 10.69
CA ARG A 5 14.40 -10.72 9.29
C ARG A 5 14.52 -9.25 8.90
N GLY A 6 14.05 -8.34 9.76
CA GLY A 6 14.23 -6.88 9.68
C GLY A 6 15.69 -6.44 9.50
N GLU A 7 16.59 -7.11 10.20
CA GLU A 7 18.04 -6.89 10.17
C GLU A 7 18.75 -7.53 8.97
N GLY A 8 18.03 -8.19 8.05
CA GLY A 8 18.65 -8.90 6.92
C GLY A 8 19.24 -10.28 7.27
N ARG A 9 19.09 -10.75 8.52
CA ARG A 9 19.66 -12.02 9.02
C ARG A 9 18.74 -13.20 8.72
N MET A 10 18.55 -13.46 7.42
CA MET A 10 17.53 -14.38 6.91
C MET A 10 17.70 -15.83 7.39
N GLU A 11 18.93 -16.35 7.44
CA GLU A 11 19.19 -17.72 7.91
C GLU A 11 18.84 -17.90 9.40
N GLU A 12 19.16 -16.90 10.22
CA GLU A 12 18.86 -16.91 11.64
C GLU A 12 17.36 -16.75 11.89
N ALA A 13 16.69 -15.91 11.09
CA ALA A 13 15.24 -15.78 11.10
C ALA A 13 14.57 -17.11 10.74
N GLU A 14 15.05 -17.80 9.70
CA GLU A 14 14.57 -19.12 9.28
C GLU A 14 14.73 -20.14 10.40
N LYS A 15 15.92 -20.25 10.98
CA LYS A 15 16.20 -21.15 12.12
C LYS A 15 15.29 -20.85 13.31
N ALA A 16 15.07 -19.58 13.63
CA ALA A 16 14.18 -19.17 14.72
C ALA A 16 12.72 -19.56 14.44
N LEU A 17 12.23 -19.39 13.21
CA LEU A 17 10.87 -19.78 12.82
C LEU A 17 10.68 -21.30 12.90
N ARG A 18 11.63 -22.09 12.39
CA ARG A 18 11.60 -23.56 12.51
C ARG A 18 11.61 -24.03 13.97
N ALA A 19 12.33 -23.33 14.85
CA ALA A 19 12.28 -23.62 16.29
C ALA A 19 10.92 -23.28 16.91
N LEU A 20 10.30 -22.17 16.51
CA LEU A 20 8.96 -21.76 16.96
C LEU A 20 7.87 -22.74 16.52
N MET A 21 7.98 -23.35 15.34
CA MET A 21 7.03 -24.38 14.88
C MET A 21 6.94 -25.60 15.81
N ARG A 22 7.95 -25.86 16.65
CA ARG A 22 7.90 -26.93 17.65
C ARG A 22 6.99 -26.60 18.84
N LYS A 23 6.61 -25.33 18.99
CA LYS A 23 5.72 -24.85 20.05
C LYS A 23 4.31 -24.73 19.49
N LYS A 24 3.37 -25.52 20.01
CA LYS A 24 1.97 -25.57 19.53
C LYS A 24 1.32 -24.18 19.41
N GLN A 25 1.58 -23.29 20.37
CA GLN A 25 1.01 -21.92 20.39
C GLN A 25 1.49 -21.01 19.25
N PHE A 26 2.61 -21.34 18.62
CA PHE A 26 3.19 -20.55 17.53
C PHE A 26 3.21 -21.29 16.20
N LEU A 27 2.62 -22.50 16.13
CA LEU A 27 2.75 -23.37 14.97
C LEU A 27 2.27 -22.70 13.68
N GLU A 28 1.05 -22.17 13.67
CA GLU A 28 0.46 -21.57 12.46
C GLU A 28 1.11 -20.24 12.07
N PRO A 29 1.29 -19.26 12.98
CA PRO A 29 2.02 -18.03 12.65
C PRO A 29 3.45 -18.29 12.20
N ALA A 30 4.18 -19.21 12.84
CA ALA A 30 5.54 -19.53 12.45
C ALA A 30 5.61 -20.21 11.07
N LYS A 31 4.65 -21.08 10.75
CA LYS A 31 4.53 -21.66 9.40
C LYS A 31 4.26 -20.60 8.34
N TYR A 32 3.35 -19.67 8.60
CA TYR A 32 3.02 -18.60 7.67
C TYR A 32 4.23 -17.70 7.40
N GLU A 33 4.87 -17.22 8.47
CA GLU A 33 6.03 -16.35 8.36
C GLU A 33 7.25 -17.08 7.75
N LEU A 34 7.39 -18.38 7.99
CA LEU A 34 8.42 -19.20 7.35
C LEU A 34 8.13 -19.38 5.86
N SER A 35 6.89 -19.68 5.47
CA SER A 35 6.48 -19.76 4.07
C SER A 35 6.80 -18.46 3.32
N MET A 36 6.43 -17.31 3.89
CA MET A 36 6.76 -15.98 3.34
C MET A 36 8.27 -15.76 3.17
N LEU A 37 9.07 -16.11 4.19
CA LEU A 37 10.53 -16.00 4.14
C LEU A 37 11.15 -16.92 3.09
N LEU A 38 10.66 -18.17 2.99
CA LEU A 38 11.15 -19.15 2.02
C LEU A 38 10.81 -18.74 0.59
N HIS A 39 9.59 -18.22 0.34
CA HIS A 39 9.26 -17.65 -0.97
C HIS A 39 10.19 -16.52 -1.35
N ALA A 40 10.48 -15.64 -0.40
CA ALA A 40 11.42 -14.57 -0.65
C ALA A 40 12.79 -15.11 -1.06
N GLN A 41 13.32 -16.09 -0.34
CA GLN A 41 14.62 -16.73 -0.62
C GLN A 41 14.64 -17.58 -1.91
N GLY A 42 13.55 -17.66 -2.68
CA GLY A 42 13.44 -18.51 -3.87
C GLY A 42 13.20 -20.00 -3.54
N LYS A 43 13.00 -20.36 -2.27
CA LYS A 43 12.69 -21.73 -1.82
C LYS A 43 11.18 -22.01 -1.94
N HIS A 44 10.63 -21.80 -3.12
CA HIS A 44 9.17 -21.78 -3.34
C HIS A 44 8.49 -23.12 -3.09
N GLU A 45 9.11 -24.25 -3.45
CA GLU A 45 8.51 -25.57 -3.26
C GLU A 45 8.28 -25.89 -1.78
N GLU A 46 9.27 -25.65 -0.92
CA GLU A 46 9.13 -25.83 0.53
C GLU A 46 8.11 -24.85 1.13
N ALA A 47 8.09 -23.61 0.63
CA ALA A 47 7.12 -22.61 1.05
C ALA A 47 5.67 -23.01 0.69
N ASP A 48 5.47 -23.64 -0.47
CA ASP A 48 4.20 -24.16 -0.98
C ASP A 48 3.67 -25.33 -0.14
N GLU A 49 4.56 -26.20 0.35
CA GLU A 49 4.20 -27.25 1.30
C GLU A 49 3.63 -26.66 2.61
N LEU A 50 4.32 -25.67 3.19
CA LEU A 50 3.86 -24.99 4.40
C LEU A 50 2.53 -24.24 4.17
N ALA A 51 2.38 -23.58 3.03
CA ALA A 51 1.15 -22.87 2.65
C ALA A 51 -0.03 -23.85 2.51
N THR A 52 0.20 -24.99 1.85
CA THR A 52 -0.80 -26.06 1.71
C THR A 52 -1.21 -26.63 3.06
N GLU A 53 -0.27 -26.81 4.00
CA GLU A 53 -0.58 -27.27 5.37
C GLU A 53 -1.43 -26.27 6.17
N LEU A 54 -1.36 -24.98 5.85
CA LEU A 54 -2.20 -23.92 6.42
C LEU A 54 -3.56 -23.77 5.69
N GLY A 55 -3.79 -24.58 4.65
CA GLY A 55 -5.01 -24.59 3.86
C GLY A 55 -5.08 -23.50 2.78
N PHE A 56 -3.97 -22.84 2.46
CA PHE A 56 -3.92 -21.97 1.29
C PHE A 56 -3.99 -22.81 0.01
N LEU A 57 -4.68 -22.27 -1.00
CA LEU A 57 -4.85 -22.87 -2.32
C LEU A 57 -4.08 -22.10 -3.40
N TYR A 58 -3.99 -20.78 -3.24
CA TYR A 58 -3.28 -19.90 -4.16
C TYR A 58 -2.34 -18.96 -3.40
N ARG A 59 -1.35 -18.46 -4.12
CA ARG A 59 -0.45 -17.39 -3.68
C ARG A 59 -0.08 -16.51 -4.85
N LEU A 60 0.62 -15.41 -4.57
CA LEU A 60 1.22 -14.60 -5.61
C LEU A 60 2.34 -15.35 -6.35
N ASN A 61 2.58 -14.95 -7.60
CA ASN A 61 3.59 -15.51 -8.48
C ASN A 61 5.00 -15.40 -7.87
N ASP A 62 5.88 -16.35 -8.19
CA ASP A 62 7.29 -16.38 -7.77
C ASP A 62 7.99 -15.02 -8.01
N HIS A 63 7.77 -14.44 -9.20
CA HIS A 63 8.33 -13.15 -9.57
C HIS A 63 7.92 -12.01 -8.65
N VAL A 64 6.75 -12.09 -8.00
CA VAL A 64 6.29 -11.07 -7.06
C VAL A 64 7.11 -11.11 -5.78
N PHE A 65 7.33 -12.30 -5.21
CA PHE A 65 8.13 -12.49 -4.01
C PHE A 65 9.62 -12.17 -4.22
N GLU A 66 10.12 -12.41 -5.42
CA GLU A 66 11.48 -12.05 -5.82
C GLU A 66 11.64 -10.55 -6.14
N GLY A 67 10.54 -9.79 -6.08
CA GLY A 67 10.49 -8.37 -6.45
C GLY A 67 10.77 -8.11 -7.92
N GLY A 68 10.54 -9.09 -8.79
CA GLY A 68 10.72 -9.04 -10.23
C GLY A 68 12.17 -9.09 -10.70
N ARG A 69 13.09 -9.66 -9.92
CA ARG A 69 14.54 -9.66 -10.25
C ARG A 69 14.90 -10.65 -11.36
N SER A 70 14.19 -11.78 -11.41
CA SER A 70 14.31 -12.77 -12.49
C SER A 70 13.75 -12.29 -13.82
N VAL A 71 13.00 -11.18 -13.84
CA VAL A 71 12.40 -10.61 -15.05
C VAL A 71 13.26 -9.49 -15.59
N SER A 72 13.96 -9.75 -16.69
CA SER A 72 14.77 -8.74 -17.40
C SER A 72 13.92 -7.78 -18.24
N ARG A 73 12.75 -8.25 -18.71
CA ARG A 73 11.86 -7.46 -19.56
C ARG A 73 11.25 -6.30 -18.79
N ARG A 74 11.39 -5.10 -19.36
CA ARG A 74 10.68 -3.89 -18.94
C ARG A 74 9.58 -3.55 -19.93
N GLY A 75 8.53 -2.90 -19.45
CA GLY A 75 7.37 -2.59 -20.27
C GLY A 75 6.54 -1.42 -19.79
N GLU A 76 5.43 -1.24 -20.48
CA GLU A 76 4.35 -0.33 -20.14
C GLU A 76 3.24 -1.11 -19.45
N ALA A 77 2.40 -0.43 -18.67
CA ALA A 77 1.22 -1.01 -18.03
C ALA A 77 -0.06 -0.81 -18.87
N GLU A 78 0.06 -0.96 -20.20
CA GLU A 78 -1.07 -0.91 -21.15
C GLU A 78 -1.99 0.32 -20.97
N GLY A 79 -1.42 1.48 -20.61
CA GLY A 79 -2.18 2.72 -20.37
C GLY A 79 -2.94 2.77 -19.04
N ARG A 80 -2.86 1.73 -18.19
CA ARG A 80 -3.52 1.67 -16.87
C ARG A 80 -2.68 2.20 -15.73
N ALA A 81 -1.36 2.24 -15.93
CA ALA A 81 -0.42 2.84 -14.99
C ALA A 81 0.73 3.52 -15.73
N LEU A 82 1.28 4.56 -15.11
CA LEU A 82 2.36 5.40 -15.60
C LEU A 82 3.44 5.52 -14.53
N ILE A 83 4.70 5.53 -14.94
CA ILE A 83 5.84 5.85 -14.08
C ILE A 83 6.48 7.11 -14.63
N TYR A 84 6.82 8.04 -13.76
CA TYR A 84 7.65 9.18 -14.08
C TYR A 84 8.84 9.21 -13.14
N ASP A 85 10.04 9.33 -13.70
CA ASP A 85 11.26 9.61 -12.93
C ASP A 85 11.49 11.13 -12.92
N ASP A 86 11.98 11.66 -11.81
CA ASP A 86 12.33 13.08 -11.65
C ASP A 86 11.16 14.04 -11.95
N ALA A 87 9.93 13.56 -11.71
CA ALA A 87 8.70 14.26 -12.05
C ALA A 87 8.42 15.45 -11.13
N VAL A 88 9.10 15.51 -9.99
CA VAL A 88 9.00 16.54 -8.96
C VAL A 88 10.35 17.27 -8.91
N SER A 89 10.36 18.58 -8.65
CA SER A 89 11.62 19.32 -8.51
C SER A 89 12.48 18.76 -7.37
N GLU A 90 13.80 18.89 -7.51
CA GLU A 90 14.75 18.47 -6.48
C GLU A 90 14.54 19.20 -5.15
N GLU A 91 14.09 20.45 -5.20
CA GLU A 91 13.75 21.23 -4.02
C GLU A 91 12.49 20.67 -3.33
N MET A 92 11.40 20.46 -4.07
CA MET A 92 10.18 19.89 -3.51
C MET A 92 10.43 18.49 -2.95
N LEU A 93 11.22 17.66 -3.65
CA LEU A 93 11.60 16.34 -3.17
C LEU A 93 12.41 16.42 -1.86
N LYS A 94 13.36 17.35 -1.74
CA LYS A 94 14.10 17.59 -0.49
C LYS A 94 13.18 18.05 0.63
N SER A 95 12.27 18.99 0.38
CA SER A 95 11.31 19.43 1.39
C SER A 95 10.44 18.28 1.89
N LEU A 96 9.97 17.42 0.99
CA LEU A 96 9.21 16.21 1.36
C LEU A 96 10.08 15.22 2.15
N GLN A 97 11.34 15.00 1.75
CA GLN A 97 12.28 14.17 2.49
C GLN A 97 12.58 14.70 3.89
N GLU A 98 12.63 16.03 4.08
CA GLU A 98 12.81 16.64 5.39
C GLU A 98 11.55 16.48 6.26
N VAL A 99 10.37 16.77 5.70
CA VAL A 99 9.06 16.62 6.38
C VAL A 99 8.84 15.18 6.83
N PHE A 100 9.19 14.20 5.99
CA PHE A 100 8.97 12.77 6.24
C PHE A 100 10.26 12.01 6.52
N SER A 101 11.26 12.69 7.08
CA SER A 101 12.50 12.06 7.56
C SER A 101 12.22 11.04 8.66
N ASP A 102 13.14 10.11 8.90
CA ASP A 102 12.99 9.05 9.91
C ASP A 102 12.75 9.61 11.33
N ASP A 103 13.35 10.77 11.64
CA ASP A 103 13.21 11.47 12.92
C ASP A 103 12.05 12.48 12.95
N SER A 104 11.21 12.51 11.90
CA SER A 104 10.10 13.45 11.82
C SER A 104 9.10 13.25 12.95
N ASP A 105 8.62 14.37 13.50
CA ASP A 105 7.54 14.34 14.47
C ASP A 105 6.21 13.90 13.83
N PHE A 106 6.10 13.88 12.50
CA PHE A 106 4.98 13.25 11.80
C PHE A 106 4.73 11.82 12.30
N TRP A 107 5.74 10.95 12.32
CA TRP A 107 5.54 9.54 12.70
C TRP A 107 5.05 9.39 14.14
N SER A 108 5.75 10.01 15.09
CA SER A 108 5.39 9.92 16.51
C SER A 108 4.02 10.56 16.83
N LYS A 109 3.65 11.64 16.14
CA LYS A 109 2.34 12.32 16.30
C LYS A 109 1.16 11.54 15.75
N HIS A 110 1.44 10.57 14.88
CA HIS A 110 0.46 9.68 14.27
C HIS A 110 0.55 8.26 14.84
N GLU A 111 1.34 8.08 15.91
CA GLU A 111 1.59 6.79 16.56
C GLU A 111 2.08 5.73 15.55
N TYR A 112 2.85 6.14 14.55
CA TYR A 112 3.31 5.28 13.46
C TYR A 112 4.54 4.45 13.89
N PRO A 113 4.62 3.14 13.55
CA PRO A 113 3.62 2.35 12.85
C PRO A 113 2.37 2.12 13.70
N THR A 114 1.20 2.25 13.07
CA THR A 114 -0.11 2.11 13.71
C THR A 114 -0.92 0.99 13.04
N ASP A 115 -1.84 0.40 13.80
CA ASP A 115 -2.76 -0.64 13.34
C ASP A 115 -3.99 -0.08 12.62
N PHE A 116 -4.16 1.25 12.62
CA PHE A 116 -5.30 1.91 11.99
C PHE A 116 -4.88 2.71 10.75
N PHE A 117 -5.75 2.73 9.74
CA PHE A 117 -5.57 3.60 8.59
C PHE A 117 -5.93 5.04 8.95
N PHE A 118 -5.11 5.98 8.50
CA PHE A 118 -5.42 7.41 8.55
C PHE A 118 -5.00 8.08 7.25
N SER A 119 -5.76 9.10 6.87
CA SER A 119 -5.47 9.94 5.72
C SER A 119 -6.06 11.33 5.91
N TYR A 120 -5.58 12.26 5.10
CA TYR A 120 -6.04 13.63 5.10
C TYR A 120 -6.65 13.96 3.75
N ASN A 121 -7.81 14.63 3.74
CA ASN A 121 -8.43 15.07 2.50
C ASN A 121 -8.47 16.60 2.43
N ALA A 122 -8.06 17.14 1.30
CA ALA A 122 -8.11 18.56 1.03
C ALA A 122 -8.82 18.83 -0.31
N PRO A 123 -9.73 19.82 -0.37
CA PRO A 123 -10.30 20.25 -1.63
C PRO A 123 -9.20 20.83 -2.51
N LEU A 124 -9.24 20.50 -3.81
CA LEU A 124 -8.44 21.16 -4.82
C LEU A 124 -9.23 22.39 -5.25
N ALA A 125 -8.78 23.58 -4.84
CA ALA A 125 -9.49 24.81 -5.16
C ALA A 125 -9.72 24.92 -6.67
N GLU A 126 -10.98 25.15 -7.10
CA GLU A 126 -11.26 25.48 -8.50
C GLU A 126 -10.36 26.65 -8.94
N PRO A 127 -9.82 26.64 -10.17
CA PRO A 127 -9.19 27.82 -10.73
C PRO A 127 -10.26 28.92 -10.73
N GLN A 128 -10.10 29.94 -9.88
CA GLN A 128 -11.12 30.95 -9.69
C GLN A 128 -11.43 31.68 -11.00
N LEU A 129 -12.54 31.31 -11.65
CA LEU A 129 -13.24 32.17 -12.60
C LEU A 129 -13.90 33.29 -11.80
N SER A 130 -13.14 34.37 -11.62
CA SER A 130 -13.60 35.76 -11.45
C SER A 130 -15.07 35.94 -11.04
N SER A 131 -15.37 35.96 -9.73
CA SER A 131 -16.40 36.85 -9.16
C SER A 131 -16.46 36.79 -7.63
N GLY A 132 -15.70 37.69 -7.00
CA GLY A 132 -16.20 38.50 -5.88
C GLY A 132 -16.91 37.82 -4.71
N LYS A 133 -16.27 36.86 -4.03
CA LYS A 133 -16.42 36.64 -2.57
C LYS A 133 -15.31 35.69 -2.10
N ARG A 134 -14.25 36.25 -1.52
CA ARG A 134 -13.16 35.49 -0.88
C ARG A 134 -13.73 34.63 0.26
N ARG A 135 -14.01 33.34 0.03
CA ARG A 135 -14.06 32.37 1.14
C ARG A 135 -12.64 32.26 1.69
N ARG A 136 -12.50 32.51 2.99
CA ARG A 136 -11.25 32.49 3.78
C ARG A 136 -10.68 31.08 3.99
N ASN A 137 -10.83 30.16 3.03
CA ASN A 137 -10.12 28.88 3.10
C ASN A 137 -8.76 29.10 2.44
N SER A 138 -7.82 29.64 3.20
CA SER A 138 -6.46 29.83 2.70
C SER A 138 -5.85 28.45 2.44
N ALA A 139 -5.08 28.29 1.36
CA ALA A 139 -4.39 27.01 1.08
C ALA A 139 -3.47 26.59 2.24
N SER A 140 -3.03 27.54 3.07
CA SER A 140 -2.28 27.30 4.31
C SER A 140 -3.09 26.60 5.42
N ASP A 141 -4.43 26.64 5.38
CA ASP A 141 -5.28 25.97 6.37
C ASP A 141 -5.64 24.52 5.99
N ALA A 142 -5.35 24.11 4.74
CA ALA A 142 -5.61 22.76 4.28
C ALA A 142 -4.66 21.73 4.95
N PRO A 143 -5.12 20.50 5.24
CA PRO A 143 -4.24 19.43 5.70
C PRO A 143 -3.08 19.20 4.73
N GLY A 144 -1.84 19.26 5.23
CA GLY A 144 -0.65 19.13 4.40
C GLY A 144 -0.21 20.42 3.68
N GLY A 145 -0.90 21.54 3.92
CA GLY A 145 -0.46 22.88 3.52
C GLY A 145 -0.27 23.08 2.02
N ALA A 146 0.56 24.08 1.67
CA ALA A 146 0.84 24.46 0.29
C ALA A 146 1.68 23.40 -0.46
N LEU A 147 2.53 22.66 0.25
CA LEU A 147 3.41 21.65 -0.33
C LEU A 147 2.62 20.48 -0.95
N ILE A 148 1.69 19.89 -0.20
CA ILE A 148 0.85 18.79 -0.71
C ILE A 148 -0.09 19.27 -1.83
N GLN A 149 -0.61 20.50 -1.73
CA GLN A 149 -1.42 21.10 -2.78
C GLN A 149 -0.64 21.29 -4.10
N ALA A 150 0.63 21.70 -4.01
CA ALA A 150 1.50 21.80 -5.19
C ALA A 150 1.79 20.42 -5.80
N LEU A 151 2.08 19.42 -4.95
CA LEU A 151 2.30 18.04 -5.37
C LEU A 151 1.06 17.46 -6.08
N ALA A 152 -0.13 17.66 -5.51
CA ALA A 152 -1.39 17.21 -6.09
C ALA A 152 -1.63 17.84 -7.47
N ARG A 153 -1.43 19.15 -7.62
CA ARG A 153 -1.54 19.84 -8.92
C ARG A 153 -0.55 19.29 -9.94
N ARG A 154 0.67 18.96 -9.51
CA ARG A 154 1.66 18.33 -10.38
C ARG A 154 1.18 16.95 -10.83
N PHE A 155 0.65 16.13 -9.92
CA PHE A 155 0.17 14.79 -10.25
C PHE A 155 -1.05 14.81 -11.14
N ILE A 156 -1.99 15.75 -10.95
CA ILE A 156 -3.14 15.94 -11.86
C ILE A 156 -2.68 16.18 -13.30
N ARG A 157 -1.61 16.99 -13.50
CA ARG A 157 -1.07 17.22 -14.85
C ARG A 157 -0.49 15.93 -15.47
N LEU A 158 0.28 15.17 -14.69
CA LEU A 158 0.90 13.91 -15.13
C LEU A 158 -0.11 12.78 -15.34
N ALA A 159 -1.20 12.80 -14.56
CA ALA A 159 -2.26 11.81 -14.54
C ALA A 159 -3.32 12.02 -15.64
N ARG A 160 -3.25 13.13 -16.40
CA ARG A 160 -4.22 13.44 -17.46
C ARG A 160 -4.54 12.27 -18.40
N PRO A 161 -3.58 11.44 -18.84
CA PRO A 161 -3.89 10.28 -19.68
C PRO A 161 -4.77 9.21 -19.00
N LEU A 162 -4.72 9.12 -17.66
CA LEU A 162 -5.50 8.17 -16.86
C LEU A 162 -6.87 8.70 -16.45
N MET A 163 -7.06 10.02 -16.44
CA MET A 163 -8.30 10.64 -15.94
C MET A 163 -9.41 10.70 -17.01
N GLU A 164 -9.14 10.32 -18.25
CA GLU A 164 -10.14 10.28 -19.35
C GLU A 164 -10.98 11.57 -19.51
N GLY A 165 -10.38 12.73 -19.22
CA GLY A 165 -11.05 14.04 -19.30
C GLY A 165 -11.85 14.44 -18.06
N LYS A 166 -11.94 13.57 -17.05
CA LYS A 166 -12.49 13.90 -15.73
C LYS A 166 -11.57 14.87 -14.97
N VAL A 167 -12.13 15.52 -13.95
CA VAL A 167 -11.44 16.55 -13.15
C VAL A 167 -11.44 16.12 -11.69
N ALA A 168 -10.28 16.19 -11.03
CA ALA A 168 -10.19 15.92 -9.61
C ALA A 168 -10.67 17.14 -8.80
N ALA A 169 -11.69 16.96 -7.95
CA ALA A 169 -12.20 17.96 -7.03
C ALA A 169 -11.48 17.97 -5.67
N SER A 170 -10.90 16.84 -5.25
CA SER A 170 -10.16 16.76 -3.99
C SER A 170 -8.96 15.82 -4.09
N VAL A 171 -8.03 15.98 -3.14
CA VAL A 171 -6.89 15.10 -2.95
C VAL A 171 -6.94 14.52 -1.54
N GLU A 172 -6.92 13.20 -1.46
CA GLU A 172 -6.60 12.48 -0.24
C GLU A 172 -5.11 12.19 -0.21
N TRP A 173 -4.46 12.29 0.94
CA TRP A 173 -3.03 11.96 1.07
C TRP A 173 -2.68 11.33 2.42
N TRP A 174 -1.68 10.48 2.39
CA TRP A 174 -1.08 9.82 3.55
C TRP A 174 0.37 9.45 3.26
N ALA A 175 1.12 9.07 4.29
CA ALA A 175 2.51 8.69 4.15
C ALA A 175 2.83 7.42 4.95
N HIS A 176 3.75 6.62 4.44
CA HIS A 176 4.28 5.43 5.09
C HIS A 176 5.80 5.50 5.14
N SER A 177 6.40 5.14 6.27
CA SER A 177 7.83 4.81 6.37
C SER A 177 7.96 3.40 6.93
N ARG A 178 8.30 2.43 6.09
CA ARG A 178 8.37 1.03 6.52
C ARG A 178 9.76 0.45 6.27
N GLU A 179 10.20 -0.47 7.12
CA GLU A 179 11.48 -1.16 6.96
C GLU A 179 11.55 -1.88 5.61
N SER A 180 12.65 -1.71 4.87
CA SER A 180 12.79 -2.15 3.48
C SER A 180 12.46 -3.63 3.23
N CYS A 181 12.82 -4.50 4.18
CA CYS A 181 12.88 -5.94 3.99
C CYS A 181 11.63 -6.69 4.45
N CYS A 182 10.63 -6.03 5.05
CA CYS A 182 9.46 -6.71 5.63
C CYS A 182 8.13 -5.93 5.47
N ALA A 183 8.15 -4.82 4.75
CA ALA A 183 7.06 -3.86 4.64
C ALA A 183 5.93 -4.24 3.68
N GLY A 184 5.50 -5.51 3.70
CA GLY A 184 4.36 -5.94 2.92
C GLY A 184 3.10 -5.13 3.28
N HIS A 185 2.34 -4.75 2.27
CA HIS A 185 1.02 -4.16 2.40
C HIS A 185 0.04 -4.99 1.58
N GLN A 186 -1.10 -5.31 2.18
CA GLN A 186 -2.10 -6.21 1.61
C GLN A 186 -2.60 -5.69 0.25
N LEU A 187 -3.03 -6.60 -0.62
CA LEU A 187 -3.78 -6.21 -1.81
C LEU A 187 -5.14 -5.61 -1.41
N HIS A 188 -5.41 -4.40 -1.89
CA HIS A 188 -6.62 -3.65 -1.58
C HIS A 188 -6.98 -2.69 -2.73
N PHE A 189 -8.15 -2.08 -2.60
CA PHE A 189 -8.57 -0.92 -3.38
C PHE A 189 -8.55 0.29 -2.45
N ASP A 190 -8.19 1.46 -2.99
CA ASP A 190 -8.37 2.72 -2.27
C ASP A 190 -9.85 3.10 -2.36
N LEU A 191 -10.54 3.21 -1.22
CA LEU A 191 -11.99 3.43 -1.17
C LEU A 191 -12.33 4.55 -0.19
N ASP A 192 -13.47 5.23 -0.40
CA ASP A 192 -14.06 6.10 0.63
C ASP A 192 -14.70 5.18 1.68
N GLU A 193 -13.94 4.84 2.73
CA GLU A 193 -14.36 3.87 3.73
C GLU A 193 -15.58 4.32 4.53
N ILE A 194 -15.89 5.62 4.52
CA ILE A 194 -17.10 6.17 5.13
C ILE A 194 -18.30 5.79 4.26
N ARG A 195 -18.25 6.07 2.95
CA ARG A 195 -19.32 5.72 2.01
C ARG A 195 -19.53 4.20 1.91
N VAL A 196 -18.45 3.42 1.89
CA VAL A 196 -18.53 1.95 1.90
C VAL A 196 -19.28 1.44 3.14
N ARG A 197 -18.97 1.98 4.31
CA ARG A 197 -19.62 1.60 5.58
C ARG A 197 -21.09 1.97 5.61
N GLU A 198 -21.47 3.05 4.94
CA GLU A 198 -22.85 3.51 4.79
C GLU A 198 -23.62 2.78 3.68
N GLY A 199 -22.94 1.92 2.91
CA GLY A 199 -23.54 1.12 1.85
C GLY A 199 -23.78 1.91 0.55
N GLU A 200 -23.04 2.98 0.33
CA GLU A 200 -23.15 3.86 -0.85
C GLU A 200 -22.28 3.41 -2.03
N GLY A 201 -21.99 2.11 -2.11
CA GLY A 201 -21.13 1.51 -3.13
C GLY A 201 -19.65 1.51 -2.74
N PHE A 202 -18.78 1.44 -3.77
CA PHE A 202 -17.33 1.37 -3.63
C PHE A 202 -16.63 2.52 -4.37
N PRO A 203 -16.93 3.78 -4.02
CA PRO A 203 -16.26 4.92 -4.60
C PRO A 203 -14.75 4.85 -4.34
N HIS A 204 -13.96 5.05 -5.39
CA HIS A 204 -12.51 5.02 -5.40
C HIS A 204 -11.96 6.28 -6.10
N PRO A 205 -10.67 6.63 -5.91
CA PRO A 205 -10.09 7.77 -6.61
C PRO A 205 -10.06 7.52 -8.13
N LEU A 206 -10.03 8.61 -8.91
CA LEU A 206 -9.73 8.56 -10.34
C LEU A 206 -8.35 7.97 -10.58
N VAL A 207 -7.38 8.44 -9.80
CA VAL A 207 -5.98 8.04 -9.92
C VAL A 207 -5.38 7.92 -8.52
N SER A 208 -4.76 6.79 -8.26
CA SER A 208 -3.93 6.56 -7.09
C SER A 208 -2.46 6.82 -7.45
N CYS A 209 -1.75 7.49 -6.55
CA CYS A 209 -0.41 7.98 -6.78
C CYS A 209 0.53 7.50 -5.66
N VAL A 210 1.75 7.11 -6.00
CA VAL A 210 2.82 6.79 -5.05
C VAL A 210 4.09 7.53 -5.44
N LEU A 211 4.56 8.43 -4.57
CA LEU A 211 5.87 9.06 -4.66
C LEU A 211 6.86 8.33 -3.74
N TYR A 212 7.97 7.88 -4.31
CA TYR A 212 9.06 7.28 -3.53
C TYR A 212 10.09 8.34 -3.12
N LEU A 213 10.30 8.50 -1.81
CA LEU A 213 11.29 9.45 -1.30
C LEU A 213 12.71 8.87 -1.28
N HIS A 214 12.87 7.55 -1.37
CA HIS A 214 14.16 6.85 -1.37
C HIS A 214 14.14 5.70 -2.39
N ASP A 215 15.33 5.17 -2.70
CA ASP A 215 15.51 4.03 -3.62
C ASP A 215 15.22 2.67 -2.96
N GLY A 216 14.92 2.66 -1.66
CA GLY A 216 14.83 1.45 -0.85
C GLY A 216 13.45 0.82 -0.77
N GLY A 217 13.47 -0.51 -0.64
CA GLY A 217 12.36 -1.32 -0.16
C GLY A 217 11.49 -1.98 -1.23
N SER A 218 10.33 -2.47 -0.77
CA SER A 218 9.47 -3.34 -1.54
C SER A 218 8.74 -2.64 -2.71
N PRO A 219 8.62 -3.28 -3.89
CA PRO A 219 7.90 -2.73 -5.02
C PRO A 219 6.40 -2.64 -4.76
N THR A 220 5.78 -1.63 -5.34
CA THR A 220 4.31 -1.57 -5.44
C THR A 220 3.86 -2.48 -6.58
N LEU A 221 2.91 -3.36 -6.29
CA LEU A 221 2.22 -4.21 -7.26
C LEU A 221 0.88 -3.54 -7.61
N VAL A 222 0.66 -3.29 -8.90
CA VAL A 222 -0.65 -2.88 -9.46
C VAL A 222 -1.13 -4.00 -10.36
N THR A 223 -2.40 -4.39 -10.27
CA THR A 223 -2.97 -5.48 -11.09
C THR A 223 -3.89 -4.94 -12.17
N ASP A 224 -4.29 -5.80 -13.11
CA ASP A 224 -5.35 -5.49 -14.08
C ASP A 224 -6.76 -5.80 -13.58
N SER A 225 -6.90 -6.26 -12.33
CA SER A 225 -8.19 -6.44 -11.66
C SER A 225 -8.73 -5.09 -11.21
N SER A 226 -9.87 -4.69 -11.79
CA SER A 226 -10.55 -3.44 -11.46
C SER A 226 -11.82 -3.71 -10.65
N ILE A 227 -12.11 -2.81 -9.71
CA ILE A 227 -13.35 -2.81 -8.94
C ILE A 227 -14.57 -2.47 -9.79
N ASP A 228 -14.40 -1.83 -10.94
CA ASP A 228 -15.48 -1.47 -11.88
C ASP A 228 -15.75 -2.56 -12.91
N SER A 229 -14.84 -3.53 -13.06
CA SER A 229 -15.09 -4.65 -13.96
C SER A 229 -16.32 -5.43 -13.49
N PRO A 230 -17.18 -5.93 -14.39
CA PRO A 230 -18.23 -6.87 -13.97
C PRO A 230 -17.61 -8.07 -13.25
N GLU A 231 -18.34 -8.68 -12.31
CA GLU A 231 -17.88 -9.94 -11.73
C GLU A 231 -17.70 -10.94 -12.87
N ASP A 232 -16.46 -11.36 -13.09
CA ASP A 232 -16.13 -12.24 -14.19
C ASP A 232 -16.73 -13.62 -13.88
N GLU A 233 -17.77 -14.00 -14.64
CA GLU A 233 -18.35 -15.36 -14.59
C GLU A 233 -17.36 -16.43 -15.11
N ASP A 234 -16.31 -16.00 -15.81
CA ASP A 234 -15.33 -16.87 -16.44
C ASP A 234 -14.19 -17.26 -15.47
N GLU A 235 -14.20 -18.52 -15.02
CA GLU A 235 -13.20 -19.05 -14.08
C GLU A 235 -11.76 -18.94 -14.60
N ASP A 236 -11.57 -19.00 -15.91
CA ASP A 236 -10.25 -18.96 -16.54
C ASP A 236 -9.58 -17.59 -16.37
N LYS A 237 -10.38 -16.52 -16.23
CA LYS A 237 -9.86 -15.14 -16.22
C LYS A 237 -9.12 -14.78 -14.94
N ALA A 238 -9.47 -15.37 -13.80
CA ALA A 238 -8.76 -15.12 -12.54
C ALA A 238 -7.33 -15.71 -12.52
N SER A 239 -7.10 -16.78 -13.28
CA SER A 239 -5.76 -17.32 -13.54
C SER A 239 -4.95 -16.46 -14.52
N SER A 240 -5.64 -15.61 -15.28
CA SER A 240 -5.07 -14.71 -16.28
C SER A 240 -4.76 -13.31 -15.76
N THR A 241 -5.15 -12.99 -14.51
CA THR A 241 -4.87 -11.70 -13.86
C THR A 241 -3.39 -11.37 -14.01
N LYS A 242 -3.10 -10.20 -14.56
CA LYS A 242 -1.74 -9.69 -14.74
C LYS A 242 -1.43 -8.65 -13.68
N GLY A 243 -0.13 -8.44 -13.47
CA GLY A 243 0.36 -7.39 -12.59
C GLY A 243 1.52 -6.63 -13.19
N PHE A 244 1.81 -5.49 -12.57
CA PHE A 244 2.94 -4.64 -12.88
C PHE A 244 3.60 -4.24 -11.56
N LEU A 245 4.88 -4.56 -11.42
CA LEU A 245 5.67 -4.10 -10.28
C LEU A 245 6.38 -2.80 -10.65
N CYS A 246 6.27 -1.82 -9.76
CA CYS A 246 7.03 -0.58 -9.80
C CYS A 246 8.03 -0.59 -8.63
N ARG A 247 9.32 -0.62 -8.96
CA ARG A 247 10.38 -0.56 -7.94
C ARG A 247 10.53 0.86 -7.40
N PRO A 248 10.79 1.01 -6.09
CA PRO A 248 11.17 2.29 -5.52
C PRO A 248 12.42 2.83 -6.22
N LYS A 249 12.38 4.13 -6.52
CA LYS A 249 13.50 4.94 -6.97
C LYS A 249 13.23 6.35 -6.43
N ARG A 250 14.21 7.00 -5.83
CA ARG A 250 14.06 8.36 -5.28
C ARG A 250 13.47 9.29 -6.34
N GLY A 251 12.41 10.00 -5.97
CA GLY A 251 11.72 10.95 -6.84
C GLY A 251 10.81 10.31 -7.91
N ARG A 252 10.76 8.98 -7.98
CA ARG A 252 9.84 8.27 -8.87
C ARG A 252 8.41 8.44 -8.42
N VAL A 253 7.54 8.72 -9.38
CA VAL A 253 6.09 8.79 -9.22
C VAL A 253 5.47 7.64 -9.99
N LEU A 254 4.70 6.82 -9.30
CA LEU A 254 3.78 5.85 -9.89
C LEU A 254 2.37 6.44 -9.87
N LEU A 255 1.69 6.44 -11.00
CA LEU A 255 0.28 6.81 -11.14
C LEU A 255 -0.46 5.63 -11.75
N PHE A 256 -1.65 5.29 -11.27
CA PHE A 256 -2.47 4.23 -11.84
C PHE A 256 -3.95 4.53 -11.62
N ASP A 257 -4.81 3.93 -12.45
CA ASP A 257 -6.26 3.98 -12.27
C ASP A 257 -6.62 3.53 -10.84
N GLY A 258 -7.31 4.41 -10.10
CA GLY A 258 -7.61 4.18 -8.69
C GLY A 258 -8.58 3.03 -8.42
N GLY A 259 -9.26 2.53 -9.46
CA GLY A 259 -10.10 1.35 -9.38
C GLY A 259 -9.33 0.03 -9.40
N LEU A 260 -8.00 0.04 -9.55
CA LEU A 260 -7.19 -1.18 -9.66
C LEU A 260 -6.77 -1.74 -8.30
N LEU A 261 -6.84 -3.07 -8.18
CA LEU A 261 -6.33 -3.80 -7.02
C LEU A 261 -4.81 -3.67 -6.99
N HIS A 262 -4.28 -3.28 -5.85
CA HIS A 262 -2.85 -3.01 -5.70
C HIS A 262 -2.38 -3.24 -4.26
N GLY A 263 -1.07 -3.29 -4.06
CA GLY A 263 -0.47 -3.46 -2.73
C GLY A 263 1.05 -3.41 -2.78
N VAL A 264 1.70 -3.82 -1.69
CA VAL A 264 3.17 -3.87 -1.60
C VAL A 264 3.57 -5.28 -1.22
N CYS A 265 4.27 -5.96 -2.11
CA CYS A 265 4.68 -7.34 -1.82
C CYS A 265 6.00 -7.31 -1.06
N PRO A 266 6.12 -7.99 0.10
CA PRO A 266 7.32 -7.96 0.91
C PRO A 266 8.43 -8.61 0.11
N THR A 267 9.43 -7.81 -0.23
CA THR A 267 10.68 -8.30 -0.81
C THR A 267 11.77 -8.18 0.22
N PHE A 268 12.56 -9.22 0.36
CA PHE A 268 13.50 -9.38 1.47
C PHE A 268 14.95 -9.15 1.01
N PHE A 269 15.11 -8.27 0.02
CA PHE A 269 16.39 -8.06 -0.63
C PHE A 269 16.76 -6.59 -0.56
N ASP A 270 17.87 -6.32 0.10
CA ASP A 270 18.49 -5.01 0.08
C ASP A 270 19.07 -4.74 -1.31
N GLY A 271 18.92 -3.50 -1.76
CA GLY A 271 19.39 -3.02 -3.04
C GLY A 271 20.87 -3.35 -3.26
N ALA A 272 21.17 -3.76 -4.50
CA ALA A 272 22.48 -4.09 -5.04
C ALA A 272 23.22 -5.26 -4.35
N GLU A 273 23.48 -6.31 -5.14
CA GLU A 273 24.54 -7.27 -4.86
C GLU A 273 25.82 -6.51 -4.44
N GLY A 274 26.19 -6.51 -3.16
CA GLY A 274 27.49 -5.98 -2.72
C GLY A 274 27.56 -5.17 -1.42
N THR A 275 26.46 -4.76 -0.80
CA THR A 275 26.53 -4.02 0.49
C THR A 275 26.00 -4.80 1.67
N MET A 276 26.61 -5.95 1.98
CA MET A 276 26.41 -6.58 3.28
C MET A 276 26.84 -5.61 4.40
N GLY A 277 25.89 -5.22 5.27
CA GLY A 277 26.16 -4.46 6.50
C GLY A 277 25.76 -2.98 6.51
N LYS A 278 25.20 -2.41 5.43
CA LYS A 278 24.55 -1.09 5.51
C LYS A 278 23.09 -1.26 5.91
N LYS A 279 22.66 -0.56 6.95
CA LYS A 279 21.25 -0.47 7.34
C LYS A 279 20.46 -0.01 6.12
N SER A 280 19.53 -0.84 5.64
CA SER A 280 18.75 -0.47 4.47
C SER A 280 17.92 0.77 4.75
N THR A 281 17.88 1.67 3.77
CA THR A 281 17.01 2.83 3.81
C THR A 281 15.55 2.37 3.85
N PRO A 282 14.71 2.92 4.73
CA PRO A 282 13.30 2.57 4.78
C PRO A 282 12.60 2.95 3.46
N ARG A 283 11.52 2.22 3.16
CA ARG A 283 10.59 2.56 2.09
C ARG A 283 9.69 3.69 2.59
N THR A 284 10.12 4.92 2.37
CA THR A 284 9.30 6.10 2.66
C THR A 284 8.56 6.54 1.41
N THR A 285 7.23 6.51 1.47
CA THR A 285 6.34 6.92 0.38
C THR A 285 5.29 7.91 0.83
N ILE A 286 4.95 8.81 -0.08
CA ILE A 286 3.77 9.68 0.04
C ILE A 286 2.78 9.19 -1.00
N MET A 287 1.55 8.93 -0.58
CA MET A 287 0.49 8.46 -1.47
C MET A 287 -0.63 9.49 -1.54
N LEU A 288 -1.16 9.67 -2.74
CA LEU A 288 -2.27 10.58 -3.03
C LEU A 288 -3.37 9.82 -3.77
N GLY A 289 -4.62 9.98 -3.34
CA GLY A 289 -5.82 9.65 -4.12
C GLY A 289 -6.39 10.93 -4.74
N LEU A 290 -6.52 10.98 -6.07
CA LEU A 290 -7.15 12.09 -6.79
C LEU A 290 -8.62 11.77 -7.04
N TRP A 291 -9.54 12.51 -6.43
CA TRP A 291 -10.96 12.16 -6.41
C TRP A 291 -11.79 13.09 -7.30
N GLU A 292 -12.67 12.52 -8.14
CA GLU A 292 -13.58 13.28 -9.03
C GLU A 292 -14.56 14.13 -8.24
N GLU A 293 -15.21 13.50 -7.26
CA GLU A 293 -16.09 14.16 -6.30
C GLU A 293 -15.37 14.34 -4.97
N GLY A 294 -15.90 15.22 -4.11
CA GLY A 294 -15.41 15.33 -2.74
C GLY A 294 -15.62 14.02 -1.98
N VAL A 295 -14.57 13.53 -1.33
CA VAL A 295 -14.66 12.38 -0.42
C VAL A 295 -15.44 12.78 0.83
N ARG A 296 -16.15 11.83 1.46
CA ARG A 296 -16.75 12.11 2.77
C ARG A 296 -15.62 12.30 3.77
N THR A 297 -15.58 13.48 4.38
CA THR A 297 -14.54 13.81 5.34
C THR A 297 -14.97 13.56 6.77
N THR A 298 -14.08 12.98 7.57
CA THR A 298 -14.23 12.96 9.02
C THR A 298 -13.72 14.27 9.61
N ARG A 299 -14.51 14.91 10.47
CA ARG A 299 -14.00 16.03 11.28
C ARG A 299 -13.31 15.49 12.53
N ALA A 300 -12.10 15.97 12.79
CA ALA A 300 -11.42 15.71 14.06
C ALA A 300 -12.31 16.18 15.23
N ARG A 301 -12.67 15.27 16.13
CA ARG A 301 -13.32 15.68 17.39
C ARG A 301 -12.25 16.34 18.26
N ALA A 302 -12.49 17.58 18.67
CA ALA A 302 -11.51 18.43 19.38
C ALA A 302 -10.90 17.86 20.67
N LYS A 303 -11.40 16.73 21.18
CA LYS A 303 -10.98 16.09 22.44
C LYS A 303 -10.45 14.66 22.28
N THR A 304 -10.38 14.11 21.07
CA THR A 304 -9.92 12.73 20.86
C THR A 304 -8.67 12.72 19.99
N SER A 305 -7.70 11.88 20.34
CA SER A 305 -6.58 11.50 19.47
C SER A 305 -7.01 10.65 18.27
N PHE A 306 -8.32 10.48 18.05
CA PHE A 306 -8.85 9.65 16.99
C PHE A 306 -8.34 10.14 15.63
N MET A 307 -7.66 9.22 14.94
CA MET A 307 -7.23 9.33 13.58
C MET A 307 -8.00 8.32 12.75
N GLY A 308 -8.43 8.73 11.57
CA GLY A 308 -9.21 7.90 10.68
C GLY A 308 -9.06 8.36 9.24
N PRO A 309 -9.84 7.76 8.33
CA PRO A 309 -9.80 8.13 6.93
C PRO A 309 -10.38 9.54 6.69
N ASN A 310 -9.85 10.18 5.64
CA ASN A 310 -10.38 11.40 5.04
C ASN A 310 -10.55 12.56 6.01
N MET A 311 -9.53 12.81 6.84
CA MET A 311 -9.57 13.88 7.83
C MET A 311 -9.47 15.25 7.12
N SER A 312 -10.48 16.11 7.29
CA SER A 312 -10.50 17.44 6.67
C SER A 312 -9.57 18.45 7.35
N GLU A 313 -9.07 18.13 8.54
CA GLU A 313 -8.24 18.99 9.36
C GLU A 313 -7.19 18.15 10.10
N VAL A 314 -5.98 18.70 10.25
CA VAL A 314 -4.98 18.13 11.17
C VAL A 314 -5.39 18.46 12.60
N SER A 315 -5.70 17.42 13.38
CA SER A 315 -5.99 17.56 14.82
C SER A 315 -4.90 18.37 15.52
N LYS A 316 -5.29 19.23 16.47
CA LYS A 316 -4.33 20.02 17.27
C LYS A 316 -3.26 19.16 17.95
N THR A 317 -3.61 17.92 18.32
CA THR A 317 -2.66 16.97 18.94
C THR A 317 -1.64 16.42 17.96
N CYS A 318 -2.01 16.32 16.67
CA CYS A 318 -1.17 15.83 15.59
C CYS A 318 -0.38 16.94 14.90
N ARG A 319 -0.71 18.22 15.13
CA ARG A 319 0.09 19.35 14.66
C ARG A 319 1.47 19.34 15.31
N GLY A 320 2.45 19.75 14.53
CA GLY A 320 3.86 19.75 14.90
C GLY A 320 4.71 20.46 13.87
N LYS A 321 6.02 20.25 13.96
CA LYS A 321 6.99 20.85 13.03
C LYS A 321 6.71 20.43 11.59
N TRP A 322 6.34 19.17 11.36
CA TRP A 322 6.00 18.67 10.03
C TRP A 322 4.89 19.51 9.35
N SER A 323 3.88 19.93 10.11
CA SER A 323 2.73 20.65 9.55
C SER A 323 3.10 22.07 9.12
N GLU A 324 4.01 22.72 9.85
CA GLU A 324 4.55 24.03 9.50
C GLU A 324 5.45 23.94 8.24
N MET A 325 6.27 22.89 8.17
CA MET A 325 7.12 22.63 7.00
C MET A 325 6.30 22.38 5.73
N CYS A 326 5.17 21.71 5.86
CA CYS A 326 4.19 21.53 4.77
C CYS A 326 3.50 22.83 4.32
N SER A 327 3.41 23.83 5.21
CA SER A 327 2.77 25.12 4.89
C SER A 327 3.66 26.09 4.12
N GLY A 328 4.97 25.82 4.00
CA GLY A 328 5.87 26.62 3.19
C GLY A 328 5.40 26.66 1.73
N GLU A 329 5.33 27.85 1.12
CA GLU A 329 5.06 27.97 -0.31
C GLU A 329 6.23 27.33 -1.06
N PRO A 330 6.01 26.24 -1.80
CA PRO A 330 7.07 25.71 -2.65
C PRO A 330 7.42 26.77 -3.69
N GLN A 331 8.72 26.94 -3.98
CA GLN A 331 9.12 27.69 -5.17
C GLN A 331 8.39 27.10 -6.37
N GLN A 332 8.00 27.96 -7.32
CA GLN A 332 7.26 27.53 -8.51
C GLN A 332 7.99 26.34 -9.13
N ASP A 333 7.33 25.18 -9.11
CA ASP A 333 7.81 24.00 -9.83
C ASP A 333 7.72 24.35 -11.31
N GLU A 334 8.83 24.85 -11.87
CA GLU A 334 8.96 25.13 -13.29
C GLU A 334 8.47 23.90 -14.05
N GLU A 335 7.77 24.15 -15.16
CA GLU A 335 7.04 23.14 -15.91
C GLU A 335 8.01 22.10 -16.52
N ARG A 336 8.52 21.18 -15.67
CA ARG A 336 9.41 20.10 -16.08
C ARG A 336 8.59 19.18 -16.96
N LYS A 337 9.00 19.07 -18.22
CA LYS A 337 8.51 18.01 -19.12
C LYS A 337 9.05 16.70 -18.59
N ALA A 338 8.20 15.95 -17.88
CA ALA A 338 8.48 14.59 -17.47
C ALA A 338 7.73 13.68 -18.42
N GLU A 339 8.45 12.80 -19.10
CA GLU A 339 7.87 11.79 -19.97
C GLU A 339 7.71 10.47 -19.19
N PRO A 340 6.66 9.68 -19.47
CA PRO A 340 6.50 8.37 -18.85
C PRO A 340 7.69 7.45 -19.17
N VAL A 341 8.22 6.78 -18.16
CA VAL A 341 9.28 5.77 -18.33
C VAL A 341 8.69 4.36 -18.42
N LYS A 342 9.27 3.53 -19.30
CA LYS A 342 8.85 2.14 -19.52
C LYS A 342 9.60 1.18 -18.59
N ASP A 343 9.45 1.37 -17.28
CA ASP A 343 10.21 0.61 -16.26
C ASP A 343 9.33 -0.32 -15.40
N PHE A 344 8.10 -0.60 -15.84
CA PHE A 344 7.30 -1.63 -15.18
C PHE A 344 7.92 -3.01 -15.39
N ILE A 345 7.84 -3.85 -14.35
CA ILE A 345 8.13 -5.27 -14.46
C ILE A 345 6.79 -5.99 -14.63
N PRO A 346 6.52 -6.56 -15.80
CA PRO A 346 5.28 -7.31 -16.00
C PRO A 346 5.32 -8.59 -15.16
N VAL A 347 4.23 -8.84 -14.47
CA VAL A 347 3.89 -10.10 -13.84
C VAL A 347 2.80 -10.73 -14.69
N GLY A 348 3.04 -11.94 -15.20
CA GLY A 348 2.05 -12.71 -15.94
C GLY A 348 0.93 -13.19 -15.02
N ALA A 349 0.56 -14.47 -15.11
CA ALA A 349 -0.40 -15.10 -14.20
C ALA A 349 -0.04 -14.80 -12.73
N LEU A 350 -0.77 -13.84 -12.14
CA LEU A 350 -0.46 -13.25 -10.86
C LEU A 350 -0.61 -14.27 -9.74
N TRP A 351 -1.60 -15.15 -9.87
CA TRP A 351 -1.92 -16.18 -8.91
C TRP A 351 -1.35 -17.52 -9.35
N LYS A 352 -0.71 -18.22 -8.42
CA LYS A 352 -0.16 -19.56 -8.61
C LYS A 352 -0.78 -20.50 -7.57
N GLU A 353 -1.17 -21.70 -8.01
CA GLU A 353 -1.63 -22.76 -7.10
C GLU A 353 -0.46 -23.27 -6.25
N VAL A 354 -0.67 -23.44 -4.94
CA VAL A 354 0.37 -23.94 -4.00
C VAL A 354 0.37 -25.47 -3.86
N GLY A 355 -0.53 -26.18 -4.55
CA GLY A 355 -0.50 -27.63 -4.66
C GLY A 355 -1.86 -28.28 -4.93
N LYS A 356 -1.84 -29.50 -5.50
CA LYS A 356 -3.03 -30.35 -5.70
C LYS A 356 -3.45 -31.06 -4.42
N GLY A 357 -3.41 -30.38 -3.27
CA GLY A 357 -3.76 -30.96 -1.99
C GLY A 357 -5.15 -31.59 -2.09
N LYS A 358 -5.22 -32.94 -2.01
CA LYS A 358 -6.51 -33.63 -1.88
C LYS A 358 -7.21 -32.96 -0.70
N ARG A 359 -8.32 -32.25 -0.94
CA ARG A 359 -9.19 -31.69 0.10
C ARG A 359 -9.47 -32.82 1.10
N LYS A 360 -8.67 -32.92 2.18
CA LYS A 360 -8.88 -33.93 3.21
C LYS A 360 -10.23 -33.55 3.81
N GLY A 361 -11.19 -34.45 3.64
CA GLY A 361 -12.63 -34.17 3.61
C GLY A 361 -13.12 -33.29 4.75
N LYS A 362 -14.21 -32.55 4.45
CA LYS A 362 -15.01 -31.68 5.35
C LYS A 362 -14.87 -32.06 6.83
N GLY A 363 -13.79 -31.62 7.46
CA GLY A 363 -13.65 -31.68 8.89
C GLY A 363 -14.64 -30.66 9.43
N LYS A 364 -15.63 -31.10 10.21
CA LYS A 364 -16.40 -30.22 11.09
C LYS A 364 -15.45 -29.71 12.19
N GLY A 365 -14.47 -28.89 11.81
CA GLY A 365 -13.68 -28.09 12.72
C GLY A 365 -14.54 -26.91 13.14
N GLY A 366 -14.79 -26.79 14.44
CA GLY A 366 -15.57 -25.71 15.02
C GLY A 366 -15.03 -24.35 14.59
N GLY A 367 -15.96 -23.43 14.34
CA GLY A 367 -15.70 -22.08 13.86
C GLY A 367 -14.66 -21.33 14.69
N ALA A 368 -13.66 -20.84 13.98
CA ALA A 368 -13.13 -19.51 14.14
C ALA A 368 -12.98 -18.95 12.72
N ASP A 369 -13.51 -17.74 12.55
CA ASP A 369 -13.76 -17.05 11.30
C ASP A 369 -12.55 -16.93 10.37
N PHE A 370 -12.85 -16.94 9.08
CA PHE A 370 -11.96 -16.57 7.98
C PHE A 370 -11.62 -15.07 8.10
N GLU A 371 -10.68 -14.68 8.96
CA GLU A 371 -10.32 -13.26 9.14
C GLU A 371 -8.92 -12.87 8.67
N ASP A 372 -8.01 -13.84 8.46
CA ASP A 372 -6.72 -13.54 7.86
C ASP A 372 -6.65 -14.17 6.48
N LEU A 373 -7.19 -13.46 5.49
CA LEU A 373 -6.59 -13.46 4.16
C LEU A 373 -5.09 -13.30 4.37
N GLY A 374 -4.31 -14.35 4.11
CA GLY A 374 -2.88 -14.21 4.03
C GLY A 374 -2.62 -13.07 3.05
N LYS A 375 -1.91 -12.02 3.49
CA LYS A 375 -1.72 -10.78 2.72
C LYS A 375 -1.28 -11.02 1.26
N PHE A 376 -0.70 -12.19 0.99
CA PHE A 376 -0.14 -12.64 -0.28
C PHE A 376 -0.56 -14.09 -0.66
N MET A 377 -1.51 -14.71 0.07
CA MET A 377 -1.95 -16.10 -0.09
C MET A 377 -3.45 -16.25 0.17
N LEU A 378 -4.14 -17.06 -0.64
CA LEU A 378 -5.60 -17.22 -0.60
C LEU A 378 -6.00 -18.65 -0.25
N LYS A 379 -6.99 -18.79 0.63
CA LYS A 379 -7.69 -20.06 0.90
C LYS A 379 -8.85 -20.31 -0.07
N GLY A 380 -9.31 -19.28 -0.78
CA GLY A 380 -10.36 -19.30 -1.79
C GLY A 380 -9.82 -19.08 -3.20
N HIS A 381 -10.70 -19.09 -4.20
CA HIS A 381 -10.31 -18.85 -5.59
C HIS A 381 -9.96 -17.38 -5.82
N PRO A 382 -8.98 -17.01 -6.67
CA PRO A 382 -8.61 -15.61 -6.87
C PRO A 382 -9.74 -14.70 -7.37
N LYS A 383 -10.75 -15.25 -8.06
CA LYS A 383 -11.96 -14.52 -8.46
C LYS A 383 -12.73 -13.92 -7.28
N GLU A 384 -12.59 -14.52 -6.11
CA GLU A 384 -13.27 -14.09 -4.88
C GLU A 384 -12.56 -12.88 -4.24
N VAL A 385 -11.32 -12.55 -4.63
CA VAL A 385 -10.55 -11.46 -4.02
C VAL A 385 -11.31 -10.15 -4.06
N ARG A 386 -11.96 -9.82 -5.18
CA ARG A 386 -12.80 -8.62 -5.26
C ARG A 386 -13.90 -8.63 -4.21
N GLY A 387 -14.72 -9.69 -4.19
CA GLY A 387 -15.81 -9.85 -3.22
C GLY A 387 -15.33 -9.81 -1.77
N LEU A 388 -14.12 -10.29 -1.50
CA LEU A 388 -13.49 -10.21 -0.18
C LEU A 388 -13.03 -8.79 0.17
N CYS A 389 -12.48 -8.05 -0.79
CA CYS A 389 -12.11 -6.65 -0.60
C CYS A 389 -13.33 -5.71 -0.51
N THR A 390 -14.46 -6.08 -1.10
CA THR A 390 -15.69 -5.27 -1.17
C THR A 390 -16.82 -5.79 -0.28
N GLY A 391 -16.58 -6.82 0.54
CA GLY A 391 -17.62 -7.46 1.36
C GLY A 391 -18.32 -6.49 2.31
N LYS A 392 -19.59 -6.74 2.64
CA LYS A 392 -20.34 -5.91 3.60
C LYS A 392 -19.63 -5.92 4.96
N PRO A 393 -19.52 -4.78 5.67
CA PRO A 393 -18.82 -4.70 6.97
C PRO A 393 -19.33 -5.63 8.07
N LYS A 394 -20.52 -6.23 7.91
CA LYS A 394 -21.10 -7.20 8.86
C LYS A 394 -20.68 -8.65 8.57
N ASP A 395 -20.24 -8.92 7.35
CA ASP A 395 -19.81 -10.24 6.86
C ASP A 395 -18.30 -10.31 6.64
N VAL A 396 -17.61 -9.18 6.79
CA VAL A 396 -16.15 -9.08 6.97
C VAL A 396 -15.92 -8.90 8.47
N PRO A 397 -15.87 -9.99 9.25
CA PRO A 397 -15.45 -9.86 10.63
C PRO A 397 -14.00 -9.31 10.56
N GLY A 398 -13.72 -8.27 11.35
CA GLY A 398 -12.40 -7.64 11.40
C GLY A 398 -12.03 -6.83 10.16
N ALA A 399 -12.11 -5.50 10.25
CA ALA A 399 -11.00 -4.72 9.70
C ALA A 399 -9.75 -5.30 10.35
N VAL A 400 -8.93 -6.01 9.57
CA VAL A 400 -7.82 -6.87 9.99
C VAL A 400 -7.26 -6.41 11.33
N THR A 401 -7.60 -7.16 12.39
CA THR A 401 -6.93 -6.97 13.67
C THR A 401 -5.53 -7.52 13.46
N ILE A 402 -4.62 -6.67 12.95
CA ILE A 402 -3.19 -6.93 13.05
C ILE A 402 -3.00 -7.27 14.52
N ILE A 403 -2.53 -8.48 14.83
CA ILE A 403 -2.18 -8.84 16.22
C ILE A 403 -1.29 -7.71 16.70
N THR A 404 -1.86 -6.86 17.55
CA THR A 404 -1.17 -5.64 17.94
C THR A 404 0.11 -6.06 18.62
N ARG A 405 1.17 -5.26 18.57
CA ARG A 405 2.40 -5.56 19.32
C ARG A 405 2.08 -5.87 20.79
N GLU A 406 1.06 -5.21 21.34
CA GLU A 406 0.57 -5.40 22.69
C GLU A 406 -0.15 -6.75 22.90
N GLU A 407 -0.94 -7.23 21.94
CA GLU A 407 -1.55 -8.57 21.96
C GLU A 407 -0.51 -9.67 21.78
N LEU A 408 0.48 -9.46 20.91
CA LEU A 408 1.61 -10.36 20.77
C LEU A 408 2.41 -10.43 22.09
N GLU A 409 2.67 -9.28 22.73
CA GLU A 409 3.34 -9.23 24.04
C GLU A 409 2.49 -9.85 25.16
N LYS A 410 1.16 -9.71 25.14
CA LYS A 410 0.23 -10.39 26.06
C LYS A 410 0.20 -11.90 25.84
N LEU A 411 0.25 -12.36 24.59
CA LEU A 411 0.33 -13.77 24.21
C LEU A 411 1.69 -14.39 24.56
N MET A 412 2.77 -13.60 24.56
CA MET A 412 4.11 -14.08 24.96
C MET A 412 4.34 -14.07 26.49
N LYS A 413 3.55 -13.31 27.25
CA LYS A 413 3.59 -13.30 28.73
C LYS A 413 2.76 -14.42 29.36
N LYS A 414 1.86 -15.05 28.59
CA LYS A 414 1.16 -16.29 28.96
C LYS A 414 1.93 -17.50 28.44
#